data_AF-A0A934GX62-F1
#
_entry.id   AF-A0A934GX62-F1
#
_cell.length_a   1.000
_cell.length_b   1.000
_cell.length_c   1.000
_cell.angle_alpha   90.00
_cell.angle_beta   90.00
_cell.angle_gamma   90.00
#
_symmetry.space_group_name_H-M   'P 1'
#
loop_
_entity.id
_entity.type
_entity.pdbx_description
1 polymer ?
#
loop_
_entity_poly.entity_id
_entity_poly.type
_entity_poly.pdbx_seq_one_letter_code
_entity_poly.pdbx_strand_id
1 'polypeptide(L)'
;MTRAVMILADQRDIASLNFEGIQVPGFDRVIVRVADYARLKEEAATIKAEIERDNVGLVIYARNDQIFERHSIAYCIRYFQTGYSSISGIDTEEAFSQARSMIADLQGNEGIFEVPPIAAPTKKITAQPQGTFSLIFDTEQLACIKVGLPRILPLLDQYGVKATFFCTGFVQDVYPKALPTIAERGHEIGIHGPHHEWMAGLSADEQRRRLTAHVEKFRHYYPVVGANFIFRTDAHTVPVLVDLGMRYCTAFALHHYKPLAYRQVNTQPIPIITDNGGIWMVPVPTETYNWPWFGTRLAIDSALMRSKQETGQPHVSVLMHPFRDGTKNHLKQLEAMLEYLTQKRQLKPVTLEQHVTQPAPTTASKRIYMNYLRVDGSHPDGYQREFWSRAEYYWDRLSTLYLGLKAIGTDAALTVEPENIDYAVHPEAPTDGIPIPYDPMAASHDSTNSPEWERLLKLLREAEAAGGTHVFAPPSAEEQQAFIRKLKRPRNLRDVTGLPPEAGMRVVFKLRKGRPTF
;
A
#
# COMPACT_ATOMS: atom_id res chain seq x y z
N MET A 1 -5.74 3.63 30.75
CA MET A 1 -4.87 4.82 30.66
C MET A 1 -5.51 5.79 29.71
N THR A 2 -5.45 7.10 30.01
CA THR A 2 -5.98 8.14 29.11
C THR A 2 -5.20 8.11 27.80
N ARG A 3 -5.90 8.19 26.66
CA ARG A 3 -5.31 8.15 25.32
C ARG A 3 -5.29 9.56 24.74
N ALA A 4 -4.11 10.02 24.33
CA ALA A 4 -3.93 11.37 23.81
C ALA A 4 -3.87 11.40 22.28
N VAL A 5 -4.21 12.56 21.71
CA VAL A 5 -3.83 12.95 20.35
C VAL A 5 -2.76 14.02 20.44
N MET A 6 -1.74 13.94 19.59
CA MET A 6 -0.75 14.99 19.43
C MET A 6 -0.98 15.71 18.08
N ILE A 7 -1.18 17.02 18.12
CA ILE A 7 -1.16 17.87 16.93
C ILE A 7 0.24 18.43 16.78
N LEU A 8 0.94 18.05 15.72
CA LEU A 8 2.26 18.59 15.36
C LEU A 8 2.08 19.76 14.41
N ALA A 9 2.47 20.95 14.84
CA ALA A 9 2.28 22.18 14.07
C ALA A 9 3.54 23.05 14.09
N ASP A 10 3.82 23.72 12.97
CA ASP A 10 4.88 24.72 12.92
C ASP A 10 4.50 26.00 13.69
N GLN A 11 5.48 26.79 14.13
CA GLN A 11 5.24 28.06 14.81
C GLN A 11 4.30 28.98 14.00
N ARG A 12 4.45 28.99 12.67
CA ARG A 12 3.57 29.76 11.77
C ARG A 12 2.14 29.22 11.76
N ASP A 13 1.98 27.91 11.84
CA ASP A 13 0.67 27.26 11.85
C ASP A 13 -0.05 27.58 13.15
N ILE A 14 0.63 27.47 14.30
CA ILE A 14 0.10 27.87 15.61
C ILE A 14 -0.40 29.32 15.60
N ALA A 15 0.35 30.22 14.98
CA ALA A 15 -0.04 31.64 14.91
C ALA A 15 -1.25 31.88 13.99
N SER A 16 -1.52 30.99 13.03
CA SER A 16 -2.51 31.19 11.96
C SER A 16 -3.75 30.30 12.09
N LEU A 17 -3.64 29.21 12.86
CA LEU A 17 -4.64 28.17 13.05
C LEU A 17 -4.94 28.07 14.55
N ASN A 18 -6.16 28.46 14.93
CA ASN A 18 -6.59 28.40 16.32
C ASN A 18 -6.89 26.94 16.72
N PHE A 19 -5.95 26.28 17.42
CA PHE A 19 -6.10 24.90 17.88
C PHE A 19 -6.83 24.75 19.23
N GLU A 20 -7.25 25.85 19.87
CA GLU A 20 -7.96 25.80 21.14
C GLU A 20 -9.32 25.12 21.00
N GLY A 21 -9.76 24.35 22.00
CA GLY A 21 -11.08 23.72 21.99
C GLY A 21 -11.26 22.56 21.00
N ILE A 22 -10.21 22.11 20.31
CA ILE A 22 -10.26 20.91 19.48
C ILE A 22 -10.58 19.69 20.34
N GLN A 23 -11.55 18.90 19.89
CA GLN A 23 -11.90 17.60 20.40
C GLN A 23 -11.71 16.56 19.31
N VAL A 24 -11.09 15.43 19.67
CA VAL A 24 -10.85 14.35 18.71
C VAL A 24 -11.63 13.11 19.16
N PRO A 25 -12.59 12.62 18.37
CA PRO A 25 -13.39 11.46 18.74
C PRO A 25 -12.55 10.25 19.12
N GLY A 26 -12.87 9.61 20.24
CA GLY A 26 -12.17 8.43 20.74
C GLY A 26 -10.87 8.70 21.52
N PHE A 27 -10.58 9.98 21.85
CA PHE A 27 -9.41 10.37 22.62
C PHE A 27 -9.78 11.32 23.78
N ASP A 28 -9.06 11.22 24.89
CA ASP A 28 -9.39 11.91 26.15
C ASP A 28 -8.79 13.32 26.24
N ARG A 29 -7.69 13.57 25.52
CA ARG A 29 -6.99 14.86 25.54
C ARG A 29 -6.25 15.14 24.24
N VAL A 30 -6.06 16.42 23.95
CA VAL A 30 -5.31 16.93 22.80
C VAL A 30 -4.06 17.65 23.31
N ILE A 31 -2.91 17.31 22.73
CA ILE A 31 -1.62 17.93 23.00
C ILE A 31 -1.20 18.66 21.73
N VAL A 32 -1.09 19.99 21.79
CA VAL A 32 -0.54 20.76 20.67
C VAL A 32 0.95 20.94 20.90
N ARG A 33 1.77 20.38 20.00
CA ARG A 33 3.23 20.41 20.09
C ARG A 33 3.81 21.18 18.93
N VAL A 34 4.54 22.25 19.25
CA VAL A 34 5.23 23.11 18.27
C VAL A 34 6.49 22.41 17.77
N ALA A 35 6.65 22.30 16.45
CA ALA A 35 7.80 21.68 15.79
C ALA A 35 8.40 22.60 14.75
N ASP A 36 9.73 22.65 14.63
CA ASP A 36 10.35 23.19 13.43
C ASP A 36 10.26 22.14 12.32
N TYR A 37 9.38 22.36 11.34
CA TYR A 37 9.18 21.42 10.24
C TYR A 37 10.48 21.19 9.46
N ALA A 38 11.37 22.18 9.39
CA ALA A 38 12.67 22.06 8.74
C ALA A 38 13.64 21.15 9.49
N ARG A 39 13.40 20.91 10.79
CA ARG A 39 14.26 20.13 11.68
C ARG A 39 13.57 18.93 12.31
N LEU A 40 12.47 18.46 11.70
CA LEU A 40 11.69 17.33 12.20
C LEU A 40 12.51 16.06 12.40
N LYS A 41 13.52 15.84 11.55
CA LYS A 41 14.39 14.66 11.66
C LYS A 41 15.24 14.73 12.92
N GLU A 42 15.80 15.89 13.25
CA GLU A 42 16.57 16.12 14.47
C GLU A 42 15.69 16.02 15.73
N GLU A 43 14.43 16.45 15.64
CA GLU A 43 13.50 16.45 16.77
C GLU A 43 12.77 15.12 16.98
N ALA A 44 12.80 14.20 16.00
CA ALA A 44 11.99 12.99 15.98
C ALA A 44 12.19 12.10 17.22
N ALA A 45 13.42 11.96 17.71
CA ALA A 45 13.71 11.16 18.90
C ALA A 45 13.00 11.70 20.15
N THR A 46 13.03 13.02 20.33
CA THR A 46 12.34 13.72 21.43
C THR A 46 10.83 13.58 21.29
N ILE A 47 10.28 13.83 20.10
CA ILE A 47 8.84 13.71 19.84
C ILE A 47 8.36 12.26 20.08
N LYS A 48 9.16 11.26 19.70
CA LYS A 48 8.85 9.84 19.94
C LYS A 48 8.78 9.53 21.43
N ALA A 49 9.73 10.03 22.23
CA ALA A 49 9.70 9.87 23.68
C ALA A 49 8.46 10.55 24.31
N GLU A 50 8.03 11.70 23.79
CA GLU A 50 6.79 12.36 24.21
C GLU A 50 5.55 11.53 23.84
N ILE A 51 5.48 11.00 22.62
CA ILE A 51 4.40 10.11 22.16
C ILE A 51 4.22 8.93 23.12
N GLU A 52 5.32 8.30 23.53
CA GLU A 52 5.32 7.15 24.44
C GLU A 52 4.95 7.55 25.87
N ARG A 53 5.59 8.60 26.41
CA ARG A 53 5.31 9.13 27.76
C ARG A 53 3.84 9.51 27.92
N ASP A 54 3.27 10.15 26.91
CA ASP A 54 1.92 10.72 26.96
C ASP A 54 0.82 9.77 26.46
N ASN A 55 1.18 8.54 26.10
CA ASN A 55 0.28 7.53 25.54
C ASN A 55 -0.53 8.08 24.33
N VAL A 56 0.20 8.71 23.40
CA VAL A 56 -0.36 9.28 22.18
C VAL A 56 -0.69 8.16 21.21
N GLY A 57 -1.97 8.06 20.84
CA GLY A 57 -2.44 7.02 19.93
C GLY A 57 -2.73 7.48 18.51
N LEU A 58 -2.63 8.79 18.24
CA LEU A 58 -2.81 9.42 16.94
C LEU A 58 -1.99 10.71 16.88
N VAL A 59 -1.25 10.91 15.79
CA VAL A 59 -0.54 12.14 15.47
C VAL A 59 -1.25 12.85 14.32
N ILE A 60 -1.71 14.07 14.53
CA ILE A 60 -2.32 14.90 13.48
C ILE A 60 -1.29 15.95 13.05
N TYR A 61 -0.88 15.90 11.79
CA TYR A 61 0.03 16.89 11.23
C TYR A 61 -0.75 18.11 10.72
N ALA A 62 -0.34 19.31 11.12
CA ALA A 62 -0.90 20.56 10.59
C ALA A 62 -0.63 20.74 9.09
N ARG A 63 0.43 20.10 8.57
CA ARG A 63 0.79 20.08 7.15
C ARG A 63 0.99 18.66 6.63
N ASN A 64 0.65 18.44 5.36
CA ASN A 64 1.05 17.25 4.60
C ASN A 64 2.22 17.57 3.66
N ASP A 65 2.83 16.53 3.08
CA ASP A 65 4.00 16.62 2.20
C ASP A 65 3.78 17.44 0.90
N GLN A 66 2.55 17.84 0.58
CA GLN A 66 2.18 18.48 -0.68
C GLN A 66 1.92 20.00 -0.58
N ILE A 67 1.86 20.59 0.63
CA ILE A 67 1.78 22.05 0.82
C ILE A 67 3.18 22.70 0.78
N PHE A 68 3.24 24.01 0.47
CA PHE A 68 4.39 24.93 0.51
C PHE A 68 5.50 24.58 1.53
N GLU A 69 6.76 24.84 1.15
CA GLU A 69 7.96 24.60 1.98
C GLU A 69 8.09 23.13 2.37
N ARG A 70 8.18 22.25 1.36
CA ARG A 70 8.18 20.78 1.39
C ARG A 70 9.18 20.15 2.39
N HIS A 71 8.85 20.22 3.66
CA HIS A 71 9.51 19.42 4.69
C HIS A 71 8.70 18.14 4.86
N SER A 72 9.27 17.02 4.43
CA SER A 72 8.57 15.74 4.44
C SER A 72 8.35 15.25 5.87
N ILE A 73 7.10 15.00 6.22
CA ILE A 73 6.69 14.34 7.48
C ILE A 73 6.82 12.82 7.40
N ALA A 74 7.12 12.27 6.22
CA ALA A 74 7.22 10.83 6.01
C ALA A 74 8.28 10.17 6.91
N TYR A 75 9.38 10.87 7.24
CA TYR A 75 10.36 10.34 8.20
C TYR A 75 9.75 10.12 9.59
N CYS A 76 9.02 11.11 10.11
CA CYS A 76 8.36 11.04 11.40
C CYS A 76 7.28 9.95 11.41
N ILE A 77 6.46 9.86 10.37
CA ILE A 77 5.45 8.79 10.22
C ILE A 77 6.12 7.41 10.37
N ARG A 78 7.24 7.18 9.68
CA ARG A 78 8.00 5.92 9.76
C ARG A 78 8.62 5.68 11.14
N TYR A 79 9.19 6.72 11.73
CA TYR A 79 9.91 6.62 12.99
C TYR A 79 8.95 6.44 14.19
N PHE A 80 7.78 7.05 14.12
CA PHE A 80 6.80 7.00 15.21
C PHE A 80 5.97 5.72 15.22
N GLN A 81 5.66 5.18 14.03
CA GLN A 81 4.80 4.00 13.85
C GLN A 81 3.46 4.10 14.59
N THR A 82 3.02 5.33 14.84
CA THR A 82 1.75 5.66 15.51
C THR A 82 0.73 5.99 14.42
N GLY A 83 -0.56 5.79 14.69
CA GLY A 83 -1.61 6.23 13.78
C GLY A 83 -1.45 7.71 13.44
N TYR A 84 -1.81 8.10 12.22
CA TYR A 84 -1.68 9.49 11.80
C TYR A 84 -2.78 9.96 10.86
N SER A 85 -2.97 11.28 10.86
CA SER A 85 -3.79 11.98 9.87
C SER A 85 -3.28 13.41 9.69
N SER A 86 -4.01 14.23 8.94
CA SER A 86 -3.66 15.63 8.73
C SER A 86 -4.88 16.54 8.68
N ILE A 87 -4.68 17.76 9.20
CA ILE A 87 -5.58 18.94 9.12
C ILE A 87 -5.04 19.96 8.11
N SER A 88 -4.34 19.47 7.10
CA SER A 88 -3.71 20.27 6.06
C SER A 88 -4.66 20.52 4.90
N GLY A 89 -4.80 21.79 4.48
CA GLY A 89 -5.49 22.10 3.23
C GLY A 89 -4.86 21.40 2.01
N ILE A 90 -5.50 21.47 0.86
CA ILE A 90 -5.01 20.78 -0.34
C ILE A 90 -4.79 21.74 -1.51
N ASP A 91 -5.48 22.88 -1.51
CA ASP A 91 -5.22 23.94 -2.49
C ASP A 91 -4.31 24.99 -1.87
N THR A 92 -3.14 25.17 -2.48
CA THR A 92 -2.09 26.08 -2.02
C THR A 92 -2.58 27.47 -1.60
N GLU A 93 -3.43 28.11 -2.41
CA GLU A 93 -3.93 29.47 -2.17
C GLU A 93 -4.99 29.53 -1.05
N GLU A 94 -5.66 28.42 -0.78
CA GLU A 94 -6.76 28.31 0.19
C GLU A 94 -6.38 27.47 1.41
N ALA A 95 -5.12 27.04 1.51
CA ALA A 95 -4.65 26.02 2.44
C ALA A 95 -5.04 26.32 3.90
N PHE A 96 -4.80 27.55 4.36
CA PHE A 96 -5.17 27.99 5.71
C PHE A 96 -6.68 28.08 5.92
N SER A 97 -7.43 28.48 4.89
CA SER A 97 -8.90 28.54 4.97
C SER A 97 -9.50 27.14 5.09
N GLN A 98 -9.00 26.21 4.29
CA GLN A 98 -9.39 24.80 4.32
C GLN A 98 -9.01 24.16 5.67
N ALA A 99 -7.79 24.40 6.16
CA ALA A 99 -7.33 23.95 7.46
C ALA A 99 -8.22 24.48 8.61
N ARG A 100 -8.55 25.78 8.60
CA ARG A 100 -9.48 26.37 9.58
C ARG A 100 -10.85 25.72 9.55
N SER A 101 -11.35 25.39 8.37
CA SER A 101 -12.65 24.71 8.24
C SER A 101 -12.65 23.32 8.86
N MET A 102 -11.58 22.55 8.69
CA MET A 102 -11.44 21.23 9.33
C MET A 102 -11.20 21.33 10.85
N ILE A 103 -10.49 22.36 11.31
CA ILE A 103 -10.34 22.65 12.74
C ILE A 103 -11.71 22.97 13.36
N ALA A 104 -12.54 23.77 12.68
CA ALA A 104 -13.89 24.06 13.14
C ALA A 104 -14.75 22.79 13.28
N ASP A 105 -14.59 21.83 12.36
CA ASP A 105 -15.25 20.52 12.45
C ASP A 105 -14.83 19.75 13.71
N LEU A 106 -13.55 19.81 14.08
CA LEU A 106 -13.04 19.23 15.32
C LEU A 106 -13.39 20.05 16.58
N GLN A 107 -13.88 21.28 16.44
CA GLN A 107 -14.36 22.14 17.53
C GLN A 107 -15.88 22.04 17.76
N GLY A 108 -16.55 21.06 17.12
CA GLY A 108 -17.97 20.78 17.33
C GLY A 108 -18.88 21.12 16.15
N ASN A 109 -18.35 21.44 14.96
CA ASN A 109 -19.16 21.70 13.75
C ASN A 109 -19.59 20.41 13.01
N GLU A 110 -19.66 19.28 13.72
CA GLU A 110 -20.22 17.98 13.27
C GLU A 110 -19.65 17.39 11.96
N GLY A 111 -18.48 17.84 11.49
CA GLY A 111 -17.87 17.31 10.28
C GLY A 111 -18.77 17.42 9.05
N ILE A 112 -19.35 18.59 8.82
CA ILE A 112 -20.24 18.81 7.68
C ILE A 112 -19.41 18.99 6.41
N PHE A 113 -19.69 18.20 5.38
CA PHE A 113 -19.16 18.40 4.02
C PHE A 113 -20.30 18.20 3.01
N GLU A 114 -20.26 18.94 1.92
CA GLU A 114 -21.30 18.90 0.89
C GLU A 114 -20.73 18.36 -0.42
N VAL A 115 -21.41 17.39 -1.00
CA VAL A 115 -21.11 16.87 -2.32
C VAL A 115 -22.28 17.21 -3.24
N PRO A 116 -22.04 17.70 -4.46
CA PRO A 116 -23.09 17.90 -5.44
C PRO A 116 -23.99 16.66 -5.61
N PRO A 117 -25.30 16.82 -5.90
CA PRO A 117 -26.20 15.70 -6.12
C PRO A 117 -25.68 14.73 -7.19
N ILE A 118 -26.02 13.45 -7.04
CA ILE A 118 -25.62 12.40 -7.99
C ILE A 118 -26.15 12.77 -9.38
N ALA A 119 -25.23 12.87 -10.35
CA ALA A 119 -25.56 13.20 -11.73
C ALA A 119 -25.57 11.94 -12.60
N ALA A 120 -26.42 11.93 -13.63
CA ALA A 120 -26.37 10.90 -14.65
C ALA A 120 -25.04 11.00 -15.44
N PRO A 121 -24.43 9.87 -15.84
CA PRO A 121 -23.22 9.89 -16.66
C PRO A 121 -23.43 10.68 -17.95
N THR A 122 -22.53 11.62 -18.23
CA THR A 122 -22.56 12.41 -19.48
C THR A 122 -21.55 11.89 -20.51
N LYS A 123 -20.52 11.15 -20.06
CA LYS A 123 -19.57 10.46 -20.92
C LYS A 123 -20.01 9.01 -21.09
N LYS A 124 -19.91 8.50 -22.32
CA LYS A 124 -20.23 7.10 -22.62
C LYS A 124 -18.99 6.24 -22.47
N ILE A 125 -19.13 5.07 -21.85
CA ILE A 125 -18.13 4.01 -21.86
C ILE A 125 -18.50 3.05 -23.01
N THR A 126 -17.48 2.50 -23.70
CA THR A 126 -17.70 1.57 -24.81
C THR A 126 -18.51 0.34 -24.40
N ALA A 127 -19.34 -0.17 -25.31
CA ALA A 127 -20.10 -1.42 -25.10
C ALA A 127 -19.23 -2.68 -25.27
N GLN A 128 -18.09 -2.59 -25.96
CA GLN A 128 -17.14 -3.69 -26.16
C GLN A 128 -15.78 -3.31 -25.57
N PRO A 129 -15.56 -3.54 -24.27
CA PRO A 129 -14.32 -3.14 -23.61
C PRO A 129 -13.14 -4.02 -24.02
N GLN A 130 -11.95 -3.42 -24.10
CA GLN A 130 -10.69 -4.11 -24.41
C GLN A 130 -9.99 -4.67 -23.17
N GLY A 131 -10.56 -4.46 -21.99
CA GLY A 131 -10.01 -4.82 -20.70
C GLY A 131 -10.75 -4.09 -19.58
N THR A 132 -10.17 -4.09 -18.38
CA THR A 132 -10.77 -3.43 -17.21
C THR A 132 -9.77 -2.51 -16.51
N PHE A 133 -10.28 -1.63 -15.65
CA PHE A 133 -9.44 -0.87 -14.72
C PHE A 133 -10.16 -0.64 -13.39
N SER A 134 -9.39 -0.47 -12.33
CA SER A 134 -9.89 -0.09 -11.00
C SER A 134 -9.21 1.18 -10.52
N LEU A 135 -10.00 2.08 -9.96
CA LEU A 135 -9.49 3.26 -9.25
C LEU A 135 -9.62 3.02 -7.75
N ILE A 136 -8.53 3.30 -7.04
CA ILE A 136 -8.42 3.10 -5.60
C ILE A 136 -8.17 4.47 -4.96
N PHE A 137 -8.96 4.82 -3.94
CA PHE A 137 -8.78 6.05 -3.17
C PHE A 137 -8.52 5.74 -1.71
N ASP A 138 -7.28 5.96 -1.26
CA ASP A 138 -6.96 5.94 0.17
C ASP A 138 -7.41 7.24 0.80
N THR A 139 -8.28 7.13 1.80
CA THR A 139 -9.03 8.23 2.42
C THR A 139 -8.69 8.29 3.90
N GLU A 140 -7.54 8.89 4.19
CA GLU A 140 -6.89 8.87 5.50
C GLU A 140 -6.73 10.25 6.15
N GLN A 141 -6.87 11.33 5.38
CA GLN A 141 -6.72 12.72 5.83
C GLN A 141 -8.07 13.43 5.88
N LEU A 142 -8.22 14.42 6.77
CA LEU A 142 -9.50 15.13 6.89
C LEU A 142 -9.87 15.88 5.60
N ALA A 143 -8.87 16.41 4.89
CA ALA A 143 -9.09 17.10 3.62
C ALA A 143 -9.54 16.16 2.49
N CYS A 144 -9.30 14.85 2.62
CA CYS A 144 -9.88 13.87 1.69
C CYS A 144 -11.40 14.03 1.66
N ILE A 145 -12.02 14.18 2.83
CA ILE A 145 -13.47 14.32 2.95
C ILE A 145 -13.91 15.75 2.71
N LYS A 146 -13.31 16.72 3.42
CA LYS A 146 -13.78 18.10 3.43
C LYS A 146 -13.66 18.80 2.06
N VAL A 147 -12.64 18.43 1.27
CA VAL A 147 -12.32 19.11 0.01
C VAL A 147 -12.23 18.13 -1.16
N GLY A 148 -11.60 16.97 -0.97
CA GLY A 148 -11.35 16.00 -2.03
C GLY A 148 -12.62 15.34 -2.59
N LEU A 149 -13.41 14.70 -1.73
CA LEU A 149 -14.64 14.00 -2.12
C LEU A 149 -15.66 14.89 -2.85
N PRO A 150 -15.93 16.14 -2.41
CA PRO A 150 -16.81 17.08 -3.12
C PRO A 150 -16.44 17.32 -4.59
N ARG A 151 -15.18 17.06 -4.98
CA ARG A 151 -14.68 17.25 -6.35
C ARG A 151 -14.55 15.94 -7.12
N ILE A 152 -14.07 14.90 -6.44
CA ILE A 152 -13.82 13.60 -7.07
C ILE A 152 -15.12 12.88 -7.40
N LEU A 153 -16.08 12.82 -6.47
CA LEU A 153 -17.31 12.06 -6.66
C LEU A 153 -18.14 12.54 -7.86
N PRO A 154 -18.39 13.87 -8.05
CA PRO A 154 -19.09 14.34 -9.24
C PRO A 154 -18.35 14.05 -10.55
N LEU A 155 -17.01 14.10 -10.54
CA LEU A 155 -16.21 13.77 -11.72
C LEU A 155 -16.32 12.28 -12.07
N LEU A 156 -16.31 11.39 -11.07
CA LEU A 156 -16.56 9.96 -11.29
C LEU A 156 -17.99 9.70 -11.82
N ASP A 157 -18.99 10.39 -11.26
CA ASP A 157 -20.38 10.32 -11.72
C ASP A 157 -20.52 10.75 -13.19
N GLN A 158 -19.84 11.82 -13.59
CA GLN A 158 -19.82 12.31 -14.97
C GLN A 158 -19.34 11.24 -15.97
N TYR A 159 -18.37 10.42 -15.56
CA TYR A 159 -17.82 9.32 -16.36
C TYR A 159 -18.53 7.98 -16.16
N GLY A 160 -19.48 7.88 -15.21
CA GLY A 160 -20.12 6.62 -14.84
C GLY A 160 -19.14 5.59 -14.27
N VAL A 161 -18.05 6.04 -13.66
CA VAL A 161 -16.98 5.17 -13.13
C VAL A 161 -17.23 4.90 -11.65
N LYS A 162 -17.16 3.63 -11.26
CA LYS A 162 -17.15 3.22 -9.85
C LYS A 162 -15.72 2.86 -9.43
N ALA A 163 -15.37 3.24 -8.21
CA ALA A 163 -14.05 3.13 -7.62
C ALA A 163 -14.17 2.45 -6.25
N THR A 164 -13.03 2.07 -5.68
CA THR A 164 -12.91 1.51 -4.33
C THR A 164 -12.27 2.54 -3.41
N PHE A 165 -12.94 2.89 -2.32
CA PHE A 165 -12.44 3.82 -1.30
C PHE A 165 -12.02 3.04 -0.05
N PHE A 166 -10.75 3.13 0.34
CA PHE A 166 -10.28 2.61 1.61
C PHE A 166 -10.26 3.75 2.62
N CYS A 167 -11.15 3.68 3.61
CA CYS A 167 -11.29 4.77 4.58
C CYS A 167 -10.77 4.34 5.96
N THR A 168 -10.17 5.28 6.68
CA THR A 168 -9.78 5.04 8.08
C THR A 168 -10.98 5.17 9.02
N GLY A 169 -10.89 4.54 10.19
CA GLY A 169 -11.89 4.73 11.24
C GLY A 169 -12.02 6.21 11.63
N PHE A 170 -10.88 6.88 11.76
CA PHE A 170 -10.75 8.27 12.17
C PHE A 170 -11.50 9.25 11.24
N VAL A 171 -11.34 9.15 9.91
CA VAL A 171 -12.08 10.04 9.01
C VAL A 171 -13.58 9.84 9.11
N GLN A 172 -14.04 8.60 9.35
CA GLN A 172 -15.46 8.31 9.56
C GLN A 172 -15.96 8.80 10.92
N ASP A 173 -15.11 8.84 11.95
CA ASP A 173 -15.49 9.44 13.25
C ASP A 173 -15.68 10.95 13.15
N VAL A 174 -14.81 11.63 12.39
CA VAL A 174 -14.93 13.08 12.18
C VAL A 174 -16.05 13.41 11.21
N TYR A 175 -16.21 12.64 10.13
CA TYR A 175 -17.18 12.86 9.06
C TYR A 175 -18.15 11.68 8.93
N PRO A 176 -19.17 11.55 9.79
CA PRO A 176 -20.04 10.36 9.83
C PRO A 176 -20.85 10.12 8.55
N LYS A 177 -21.02 11.15 7.70
CA LYS A 177 -21.68 11.04 6.39
C LYS A 177 -20.75 10.58 5.26
N ALA A 178 -19.45 10.42 5.50
CA ALA A 178 -18.47 10.04 4.47
C ALA A 178 -18.80 8.70 3.82
N LEU A 179 -18.89 7.63 4.61
CA LEU A 179 -19.19 6.30 4.09
C LEU A 179 -20.58 6.23 3.42
N PRO A 180 -21.69 6.72 4.02
CA PRO A 180 -22.98 6.78 3.33
C PRO A 180 -22.91 7.48 1.96
N THR A 181 -22.25 8.65 1.89
CA THR A 181 -22.13 9.44 0.66
C THR A 181 -21.40 8.70 -0.46
N ILE A 182 -20.37 7.91 -0.10
CA ILE A 182 -19.62 7.05 -1.02
C ILE A 182 -20.48 5.84 -1.45
N ALA A 183 -21.12 5.17 -0.50
CA ALA A 183 -21.94 3.98 -0.72
C ALA A 183 -23.18 4.26 -1.58
N GLU A 184 -23.87 5.37 -1.34
CA GLU A 184 -25.07 5.80 -2.10
C GLU A 184 -24.77 6.01 -3.59
N ARG A 185 -23.52 6.35 -3.92
CA ARG A 185 -23.02 6.43 -5.31
C ARG A 185 -22.62 5.08 -5.89
N GLY A 186 -22.75 3.98 -5.16
CA GLY A 186 -22.38 2.64 -5.61
C GLY A 186 -20.88 2.42 -5.75
N HIS A 187 -20.07 3.20 -5.03
CA HIS A 187 -18.64 2.93 -4.89
C HIS A 187 -18.42 1.84 -3.83
N GLU A 188 -17.36 1.07 -4.00
CA GLU A 188 -16.95 0.09 -3.00
C GLU A 188 -16.25 0.78 -1.82
N ILE A 189 -16.48 0.27 -0.61
CA ILE A 189 -15.80 0.71 0.61
C ILE A 189 -15.00 -0.44 1.21
N GLY A 190 -13.71 -0.18 1.44
CA GLY A 190 -12.78 -1.04 2.17
C GLY A 190 -12.25 -0.36 3.44
N ILE A 191 -11.55 -1.14 4.27
CA ILE A 191 -10.90 -0.61 5.49
C ILE A 191 -9.45 -0.19 5.23
N HIS A 192 -9.02 0.88 5.91
CA HIS A 192 -7.65 1.41 5.85
C HIS A 192 -6.97 1.54 7.22
N GLY A 193 -7.46 0.78 8.20
CA GLY A 193 -7.02 0.84 9.59
C GLY A 193 -7.77 1.91 10.40
N PRO A 194 -7.94 1.71 11.72
CA PRO A 194 -8.67 2.66 12.56
C PRO A 194 -8.12 4.08 12.48
N HIS A 195 -6.79 4.25 12.53
CA HIS A 195 -6.10 5.55 12.59
C HIS A 195 -4.94 5.61 11.60
N HIS A 196 -4.94 4.78 10.56
CA HIS A 196 -3.83 4.70 9.60
C HIS A 196 -2.49 4.23 10.23
N GLU A 197 -2.56 3.43 11.29
CA GLU A 197 -1.40 2.91 12.01
C GLU A 197 -0.77 1.66 11.38
N TRP A 198 0.37 1.25 11.93
CA TRP A 198 1.00 -0.03 11.61
C TRP A 198 0.29 -1.13 12.40
N MET A 199 -0.30 -2.09 11.68
CA MET A 199 -0.74 -3.35 12.28
C MET A 199 0.47 -4.22 12.61
N ALA A 200 1.48 -4.17 11.75
CA ALA A 200 2.75 -4.84 11.95
C ALA A 200 3.40 -4.44 13.28
N GLY A 201 3.83 -5.43 14.06
CA GLY A 201 4.47 -5.22 15.37
C GLY A 201 3.50 -5.13 16.54
N LEU A 202 2.18 -5.04 16.30
CA LEU A 202 1.19 -5.28 17.34
C LEU A 202 1.02 -6.79 17.57
N SER A 203 0.72 -7.18 18.81
CA SER A 203 0.34 -8.57 19.11
C SER A 203 -0.88 -9.01 18.28
N ALA A 204 -0.98 -10.30 17.96
CA ALA A 204 -2.11 -10.85 17.20
C ALA A 204 -3.48 -10.50 17.81
N ASP A 205 -3.60 -10.54 19.15
CA ASP A 205 -4.85 -10.20 19.86
C ASP A 205 -5.21 -8.72 19.69
N GLU A 206 -4.21 -7.84 19.72
CA GLU A 206 -4.43 -6.40 19.52
C GLU A 206 -4.82 -6.08 18.07
N GLN A 207 -4.18 -6.73 17.09
CA GLN A 207 -4.58 -6.63 15.68
C GLN A 207 -6.03 -7.12 15.50
N ARG A 208 -6.38 -8.28 16.06
CA ARG A 208 -7.74 -8.83 16.05
C ARG A 208 -8.75 -7.86 16.63
N ARG A 209 -8.49 -7.34 17.83
CA ARG A 209 -9.39 -6.41 18.52
C ARG A 209 -9.62 -5.14 17.70
N ARG A 210 -8.56 -4.52 17.18
CA ARG A 210 -8.65 -3.29 16.38
C ARG A 210 -9.36 -3.48 15.05
N LEU A 211 -9.00 -4.54 14.32
CA LEU A 211 -9.59 -4.83 13.02
C LEU A 211 -11.04 -5.25 13.14
N THR A 212 -11.41 -6.05 14.15
CA THR A 212 -12.81 -6.43 14.40
C THR A 212 -13.67 -5.18 14.63
N ALA A 213 -13.28 -4.32 15.56
CA ALA A 213 -14.03 -3.09 15.85
C ALA A 213 -14.14 -2.16 14.63
N HIS A 214 -13.06 -2.05 13.83
CA HIS A 214 -13.06 -1.23 12.62
C HIS A 214 -14.02 -1.76 11.55
N VAL A 215 -13.99 -3.08 11.32
CA VAL A 215 -14.85 -3.74 10.33
C VAL A 215 -16.31 -3.68 10.75
N GLU A 216 -16.63 -3.96 12.02
CA GLU A 216 -17.99 -3.87 12.54
C GLU A 216 -18.58 -2.47 12.39
N LYS A 217 -17.79 -1.43 12.72
CA LYS A 217 -18.17 -0.03 12.50
C LYS A 217 -18.53 0.24 11.04
N PHE A 218 -17.71 -0.23 10.09
CA PHE A 218 -17.95 0.03 8.67
C PHE A 218 -19.09 -0.81 8.09
N ARG A 219 -19.30 -2.03 8.61
CA ARG A 219 -20.39 -2.93 8.21
C ARG A 219 -21.78 -2.38 8.49
N HIS A 220 -21.88 -1.41 9.39
CA HIS A 220 -23.12 -0.66 9.56
C HIS A 220 -23.51 0.14 8.31
N TYR A 221 -22.55 0.53 7.47
CA TYR A 221 -22.75 1.37 6.29
C TYR A 221 -22.58 0.63 4.97
N TYR A 222 -21.68 -0.36 4.90
CA TYR A 222 -21.36 -1.08 3.67
C TYR A 222 -20.85 -2.50 3.95
N PRO A 223 -21.17 -3.52 3.14
CA PRO A 223 -20.63 -4.87 3.31
C PRO A 223 -19.14 -4.93 2.95
N VAL A 224 -18.28 -4.54 3.90
CA VAL A 224 -16.83 -4.49 3.70
C VAL A 224 -16.25 -5.88 3.48
N VAL A 225 -15.54 -6.01 2.36
CA VAL A 225 -14.82 -7.24 1.94
C VAL A 225 -13.37 -6.99 1.51
N GLY A 226 -12.92 -5.74 1.52
CA GLY A 226 -11.60 -5.34 1.06
C GLY A 226 -10.81 -4.61 2.14
N ALA A 227 -9.50 -4.82 2.16
CA ALA A 227 -8.58 -4.09 3.02
C ALA A 227 -7.36 -3.55 2.26
N ASN A 228 -6.96 -2.32 2.56
CA ASN A 228 -5.69 -1.78 2.11
C ASN A 228 -4.93 -1.29 3.33
N PHE A 229 -3.70 -1.74 3.52
CA PHE A 229 -2.82 -1.22 4.56
C PHE A 229 -1.49 -0.75 3.98
N ILE A 230 -1.29 -0.95 2.67
CA ILE A 230 -0.06 -0.69 1.94
C ILE A 230 1.14 -1.18 2.76
N PHE A 231 1.29 -2.50 2.91
CA PHE A 231 2.42 -3.13 3.61
C PHE A 231 2.67 -2.76 5.08
N ARG A 232 1.69 -2.15 5.77
CA ARG A 232 1.73 -1.93 7.22
C ARG A 232 1.20 -3.12 8.03
N THR A 233 1.39 -4.31 7.49
CA THR A 233 0.82 -5.58 7.98
C THR A 233 1.91 -6.60 8.23
N ASP A 234 1.62 -7.58 9.06
CA ASP A 234 2.49 -8.73 9.28
C ASP A 234 1.77 -10.07 9.12
N ALA A 235 2.46 -11.16 9.42
CA ALA A 235 1.92 -12.52 9.33
C ALA A 235 0.69 -12.75 10.24
N HIS A 236 0.50 -11.93 11.29
CA HIS A 236 -0.68 -12.01 12.14
C HIS A 236 -1.89 -11.27 11.56
N THR A 237 -1.68 -10.32 10.65
CA THR A 237 -2.76 -9.54 10.05
C THR A 237 -3.63 -10.39 9.13
N VAL A 238 -3.01 -11.21 8.27
CA VAL A 238 -3.73 -11.98 7.24
C VAL A 238 -4.77 -12.94 7.82
N PRO A 239 -4.47 -13.78 8.83
CA PRO A 239 -5.46 -14.67 9.43
C PRO A 239 -6.64 -13.91 10.03
N VAL A 240 -6.39 -12.74 10.63
CA VAL A 240 -7.45 -11.89 11.16
C VAL A 240 -8.35 -11.36 10.04
N LEU A 241 -7.79 -10.95 8.90
CA LEU A 241 -8.59 -10.51 7.75
C LEU A 241 -9.45 -11.65 7.19
N VAL A 242 -8.91 -12.87 7.12
CA VAL A 242 -9.65 -14.07 6.71
C VAL A 242 -10.79 -14.37 7.68
N ASP A 243 -10.51 -14.40 8.99
CA ASP A 243 -11.53 -14.65 10.03
C ASP A 243 -12.65 -13.61 10.01
N LEU A 244 -12.34 -12.36 9.65
CA LEU A 244 -13.31 -11.28 9.49
C LEU A 244 -14.10 -11.38 8.18
N GLY A 245 -13.77 -12.32 7.29
CA GLY A 245 -14.46 -12.53 6.01
C GLY A 245 -14.03 -11.58 4.89
N MET A 246 -12.81 -11.04 4.95
CA MET A 246 -12.26 -10.24 3.86
C MET A 246 -11.96 -11.14 2.65
N ARG A 247 -12.35 -10.68 1.46
CA ARG A 247 -12.08 -11.35 0.18
C ARG A 247 -10.72 -11.02 -0.36
N TYR A 248 -10.24 -9.81 -0.11
CA TYR A 248 -8.97 -9.38 -0.64
C TYR A 248 -8.28 -8.34 0.24
N CYS A 249 -6.96 -8.31 0.16
CA CYS A 249 -6.12 -7.22 0.61
C CYS A 249 -5.20 -6.76 -0.51
N THR A 250 -4.71 -5.53 -0.47
CA THR A 250 -3.82 -4.99 -1.52
C THR A 250 -2.34 -5.16 -1.18
N ALA A 251 -1.52 -5.35 -2.21
CA ALA A 251 -0.07 -5.27 -2.16
C ALA A 251 0.42 -4.12 -3.05
N PHE A 252 1.41 -3.37 -2.57
CA PHE A 252 2.01 -2.31 -3.38
C PHE A 252 3.03 -2.91 -4.34
N ALA A 253 2.86 -2.67 -5.63
CA ALA A 253 3.64 -3.34 -6.65
C ALA A 253 3.92 -2.36 -7.79
N LEU A 254 4.58 -1.24 -7.53
CA LEU A 254 4.61 -0.17 -8.53
C LEU A 254 5.43 -0.52 -9.78
N HIS A 255 4.85 -0.19 -10.93
CA HIS A 255 5.58 -0.11 -12.18
C HIS A 255 6.36 1.21 -12.24
N HIS A 256 7.68 1.12 -12.43
CA HIS A 256 8.55 2.28 -12.59
C HIS A 256 8.97 2.38 -14.04
N TYR A 257 8.32 3.28 -14.79
CA TYR A 257 8.70 3.56 -16.16
C TYR A 257 9.74 4.67 -16.23
N LYS A 258 10.95 4.36 -16.69
CA LYS A 258 11.94 5.34 -17.15
C LYS A 258 12.36 5.01 -18.59
N PRO A 259 12.59 6.00 -19.47
CA PRO A 259 12.89 5.75 -20.89
C PRO A 259 14.07 4.81 -21.19
N LEU A 260 14.99 4.62 -20.24
CA LEU A 260 16.18 3.77 -20.37
C LEU A 260 16.21 2.61 -19.36
N ALA A 261 15.18 2.48 -18.52
CA ALA A 261 15.13 1.48 -17.47
C ALA A 261 13.68 1.27 -17.04
N TYR A 262 13.25 0.01 -17.09
CA TYR A 262 11.85 -0.32 -16.97
C TYR A 262 11.70 -1.49 -16.01
N ARG A 263 10.99 -1.24 -14.91
CA ARG A 263 10.61 -2.28 -13.96
C ARG A 263 9.12 -2.55 -14.12
N GLN A 264 8.81 -3.75 -14.62
CA GLN A 264 7.46 -4.32 -14.54
C GLN A 264 7.39 -5.27 -13.37
N VAL A 265 6.24 -5.33 -12.72
CA VAL A 265 5.96 -6.28 -11.64
C VAL A 265 4.74 -7.13 -12.01
N ASN A 266 4.46 -8.17 -11.24
CA ASN A 266 3.24 -8.95 -11.41
C ASN A 266 1.98 -8.09 -11.17
N THR A 267 0.97 -8.26 -12.03
CA THR A 267 -0.34 -7.59 -11.91
C THR A 267 -1.48 -8.55 -11.55
N GLN A 268 -1.23 -9.87 -11.50
CA GLN A 268 -2.24 -10.84 -11.10
C GLN A 268 -2.44 -10.90 -9.59
N PRO A 269 -3.70 -10.95 -9.12
CA PRO A 269 -3.99 -11.36 -7.76
C PRO A 269 -3.39 -12.74 -7.44
N ILE A 270 -2.77 -12.88 -6.27
CA ILE A 270 -2.19 -14.14 -5.79
C ILE A 270 -3.00 -14.59 -4.57
N PRO A 271 -3.46 -15.85 -4.50
CA PRO A 271 -4.20 -16.31 -3.33
C PRO A 271 -3.23 -16.49 -2.15
N ILE A 272 -3.62 -15.97 -0.99
CA ILE A 272 -3.03 -16.35 0.29
C ILE A 272 -3.99 -17.30 0.99
N ILE A 273 -3.46 -18.40 1.49
CA ILE A 273 -4.22 -19.41 2.21
C ILE A 273 -3.77 -19.52 3.66
N THR A 274 -4.77 -19.78 4.48
CA THR A 274 -4.68 -20.05 5.91
C THR A 274 -5.55 -21.26 6.21
N ASP A 275 -5.39 -21.84 7.39
CA ASP A 275 -6.19 -22.95 7.91
C ASP A 275 -7.69 -22.58 7.99
N ASN A 276 -8.01 -21.28 8.12
CA ASN A 276 -9.38 -20.78 8.25
C ASN A 276 -9.99 -20.27 6.92
N GLY A 277 -9.24 -20.29 5.82
CA GLY A 277 -9.72 -19.82 4.52
C GLY A 277 -8.67 -19.10 3.67
N GLY A 278 -9.13 -18.48 2.59
CA GLY A 278 -8.27 -17.76 1.64
C GLY A 278 -8.63 -16.28 1.51
N ILE A 279 -7.65 -15.48 1.13
CA ILE A 279 -7.79 -14.06 0.77
C ILE A 279 -6.96 -13.79 -0.48
N TRP A 280 -7.46 -12.95 -1.40
CA TRP A 280 -6.65 -12.50 -2.53
C TRP A 280 -5.69 -11.39 -2.10
N MET A 281 -4.42 -11.52 -2.44
CA MET A 281 -3.51 -10.38 -2.48
C MET A 281 -3.59 -9.72 -3.86
N VAL A 282 -4.12 -8.51 -3.93
CA VAL A 282 -4.29 -7.74 -5.18
C VAL A 282 -3.13 -6.76 -5.35
N PRO A 283 -2.22 -6.95 -6.33
CA PRO A 283 -1.17 -5.98 -6.60
C PRO A 283 -1.76 -4.67 -7.12
N VAL A 284 -1.19 -3.56 -6.67
CA VAL A 284 -1.52 -2.22 -7.16
C VAL A 284 -0.34 -1.71 -7.99
N PRO A 285 -0.43 -1.79 -9.34
CA PRO A 285 0.71 -1.58 -10.22
C PRO A 285 1.04 -0.12 -10.50
N THR A 286 0.17 0.81 -10.13
CA THR A 286 0.34 2.23 -10.47
C THR A 286 -0.20 3.10 -9.35
N GLU A 287 0.48 4.21 -9.09
CA GLU A 287 -0.01 5.29 -8.25
C GLU A 287 0.10 6.63 -8.97
N THR A 288 -0.75 7.59 -8.62
CA THR A 288 -0.60 8.98 -9.06
C THR A 288 0.40 9.76 -8.20
N TYR A 289 0.79 9.22 -7.04
CA TYR A 289 1.72 9.86 -6.12
C TYR A 289 3.09 10.04 -6.80
N ASN A 290 3.81 11.13 -6.50
CA ASN A 290 5.13 11.48 -7.05
C ASN A 290 5.29 11.71 -8.57
N TRP A 291 4.28 11.46 -9.41
CA TRP A 291 4.41 11.60 -10.86
C TRP A 291 3.44 12.63 -11.47
N PRO A 292 3.87 13.40 -12.49
CA PRO A 292 2.93 14.09 -13.37
C PRO A 292 2.17 13.08 -14.24
N TRP A 293 1.05 13.51 -14.82
CA TRP A 293 0.21 12.69 -15.70
C TRP A 293 0.99 11.86 -16.73
N PHE A 294 2.02 12.43 -17.39
CA PHE A 294 2.81 11.70 -18.37
C PHE A 294 3.48 10.44 -17.79
N GLY A 295 4.07 10.53 -16.59
CA GLY A 295 4.69 9.40 -15.91
C GLY A 295 3.65 8.37 -15.48
N THR A 296 2.52 8.84 -14.93
CA THR A 296 1.40 7.97 -14.53
C THR A 296 0.86 7.18 -15.74
N ARG A 297 0.66 7.84 -16.88
CA ARG A 297 0.19 7.20 -18.12
C ARG A 297 1.15 6.10 -18.60
N LEU A 298 2.45 6.31 -18.48
CA LEU A 298 3.45 5.31 -18.88
C LEU A 298 3.46 4.10 -17.94
N ALA A 299 3.29 4.32 -16.64
CA ALA A 299 3.10 3.24 -15.67
C ALA A 299 1.82 2.43 -15.99
N ILE A 300 0.69 3.11 -16.25
CA ILE A 300 -0.56 2.49 -16.71
C ILE A 300 -0.33 1.63 -17.95
N ASP A 301 0.33 2.19 -18.97
CA ASP A 301 0.57 1.49 -20.23
C ASP A 301 1.39 0.22 -20.02
N SER A 302 2.38 0.29 -19.12
CA SER A 302 3.19 -0.86 -18.76
C SER A 302 2.45 -1.93 -17.99
N ALA A 303 1.61 -1.53 -17.03
CA ALA A 303 0.81 -2.45 -16.24
C ALA A 303 -0.22 -3.17 -17.14
N LEU A 304 -0.86 -2.44 -18.06
CA LEU A 304 -1.79 -3.05 -19.03
C LEU A 304 -1.10 -4.04 -19.97
N MET A 305 0.09 -3.70 -20.47
CA MET A 305 0.89 -4.60 -21.30
C MET A 305 1.23 -5.87 -20.54
N ARG A 306 1.71 -5.72 -19.31
CA ARG A 306 2.07 -6.81 -18.41
C ARG A 306 0.87 -7.71 -18.09
N SER A 307 -0.24 -7.10 -17.66
CA SER A 307 -1.48 -7.82 -17.35
C SER A 307 -2.01 -8.62 -18.53
N LYS A 308 -1.93 -8.06 -19.74
CA LYS A 308 -2.31 -8.77 -20.97
C LYS A 308 -1.43 -9.99 -21.23
N GLN A 309 -0.12 -9.90 -21.02
CA GLN A 309 0.78 -11.05 -21.16
C GLN A 309 0.48 -12.14 -20.14
N GLU A 310 0.14 -11.75 -18.90
CA GLU A 310 -0.11 -12.69 -17.81
C GLU A 310 -1.46 -13.41 -17.93
N THR A 311 -2.52 -12.70 -18.35
CA THR A 311 -3.91 -13.19 -18.28
C THR A 311 -4.62 -13.30 -19.63
N GLY A 312 -4.07 -12.69 -20.69
CA GLY A 312 -4.77 -12.45 -21.95
C GLY A 312 -5.80 -11.30 -21.92
N GLN A 313 -6.19 -10.81 -20.74
CA GLN A 313 -7.16 -9.73 -20.55
C GLN A 313 -6.54 -8.57 -19.76
N PRO A 314 -6.25 -7.42 -20.40
CA PRO A 314 -5.55 -6.34 -19.70
C PRO A 314 -6.41 -5.76 -18.57
N HIS A 315 -5.80 -5.66 -17.39
CA HIS A 315 -6.31 -4.94 -16.24
C HIS A 315 -5.25 -4.00 -15.68
N VAL A 316 -5.68 -2.90 -15.06
CA VAL A 316 -4.80 -2.02 -14.27
C VAL A 316 -5.56 -1.46 -13.06
N SER A 317 -4.92 -1.50 -11.90
CA SER A 317 -5.37 -0.78 -10.72
C SER A 317 -4.51 0.46 -10.50
N VAL A 318 -5.14 1.60 -10.18
CA VAL A 318 -4.45 2.88 -9.96
C VAL A 318 -4.78 3.41 -8.57
N LEU A 319 -3.75 3.53 -7.72
CA LEU A 319 -3.86 4.17 -6.41
C LEU A 319 -3.83 5.69 -6.52
N MET A 320 -4.74 6.30 -5.78
CA MET A 320 -4.98 7.73 -5.69
C MET A 320 -5.31 8.10 -4.24
N HIS A 321 -5.27 9.39 -3.94
CA HIS A 321 -5.63 9.92 -2.63
C HIS A 321 -6.47 11.18 -2.79
N PRO A 322 -7.67 11.29 -2.19
CA PRO A 322 -8.52 12.46 -2.37
C PRO A 322 -7.88 13.79 -1.93
N PHE A 323 -7.00 13.78 -0.92
CA PHE A 323 -6.26 14.98 -0.51
C PHE A 323 -5.27 15.48 -1.58
N ARG A 324 -4.85 14.61 -2.51
CA ARG A 324 -3.94 14.97 -3.60
C ARG A 324 -4.69 15.13 -4.91
N ASP A 325 -5.42 14.10 -5.32
CA ASP A 325 -6.07 14.03 -6.62
C ASP A 325 -7.34 14.88 -6.69
N GLY A 326 -7.87 15.31 -5.53
CA GLY A 326 -8.95 16.27 -5.42
C GLY A 326 -8.49 17.73 -5.41
N THR A 327 -7.18 18.02 -5.48
CA THR A 327 -6.71 19.41 -5.61
C THR A 327 -7.09 19.97 -6.97
N LYS A 328 -7.24 21.29 -7.09
CA LYS A 328 -7.60 21.94 -8.37
C LYS A 328 -6.67 21.55 -9.54
N ASN A 329 -5.38 21.35 -9.25
CA ASN A 329 -4.38 21.00 -10.27
C ASN A 329 -4.42 19.52 -10.66
N HIS A 330 -4.62 18.61 -9.70
CA HIS A 330 -4.63 17.17 -9.99
C HIS A 330 -6.00 16.68 -10.44
N LEU A 331 -7.09 17.40 -10.14
CA LEU A 331 -8.42 17.07 -10.65
C LEU A 331 -8.45 17.05 -12.19
N LYS A 332 -7.73 17.97 -12.83
CA LYS A 332 -7.53 17.96 -14.30
C LYS A 332 -6.75 16.75 -14.80
N GLN A 333 -5.81 16.25 -13.99
CA GLN A 333 -5.05 15.04 -14.33
C GLN A 333 -5.91 13.78 -14.16
N LEU A 334 -6.77 13.74 -13.12
CA LEU A 334 -7.77 12.69 -12.96
C LEU A 334 -8.74 12.67 -14.14
N GLU A 335 -9.26 13.82 -14.57
CA GLU A 335 -10.12 13.90 -15.76
C GLU A 335 -9.40 13.39 -17.03
N ALA A 336 -8.15 13.81 -17.25
CA ALA A 336 -7.34 13.32 -18.36
C ALA A 336 -7.09 11.80 -18.30
N MET A 337 -6.94 11.26 -17.09
CA MET A 337 -6.79 9.82 -16.87
C MET A 337 -8.08 9.06 -17.15
N LEU A 338 -9.22 9.55 -16.69
CA LEU A 338 -10.53 8.96 -16.98
C LEU A 338 -10.78 8.92 -18.49
N GLU A 339 -10.57 10.05 -19.18
CA GLU A 339 -10.67 10.15 -20.63
C GLU A 339 -9.74 9.14 -21.33
N TYR A 340 -8.51 8.99 -20.83
CA TYR A 340 -7.56 8.04 -21.37
C TYR A 340 -8.01 6.58 -21.18
N LEU A 341 -8.40 6.19 -19.97
CA LEU A 341 -8.78 4.82 -19.65
C LEU A 341 -10.08 4.42 -20.36
N THR A 342 -11.09 5.29 -20.34
CA THR A 342 -12.42 4.96 -20.89
C THR A 342 -12.50 5.18 -22.40
N GLN A 343 -11.89 6.23 -22.95
CA GLN A 343 -12.05 6.59 -24.37
C GLN A 343 -10.87 6.10 -25.23
N LYS A 344 -9.63 6.32 -24.79
CA LYS A 344 -8.45 5.93 -25.58
C LYS A 344 -8.12 4.45 -25.45
N ARG A 345 -8.15 3.91 -24.22
CA ARG A 345 -7.89 2.49 -23.94
C ARG A 345 -9.15 1.63 -23.94
N GLN A 346 -10.34 2.25 -23.97
CA GLN A 346 -11.62 1.54 -24.07
C GLN A 346 -11.77 0.47 -22.98
N LEU A 347 -11.34 0.78 -21.76
CA LEU A 347 -11.40 -0.12 -20.62
C LEU A 347 -12.71 0.09 -19.86
N LYS A 348 -13.24 -1.00 -19.30
CA LYS A 348 -14.40 -0.97 -18.42
C LYS A 348 -13.97 -0.73 -16.97
N PRO A 349 -14.56 0.24 -16.25
CA PRO A 349 -14.31 0.40 -14.83
C PRO A 349 -14.92 -0.77 -14.05
N VAL A 350 -14.18 -1.28 -13.08
CA VAL A 350 -14.64 -2.26 -12.09
C VAL A 350 -14.10 -1.88 -10.72
N THR A 351 -14.88 -2.10 -9.65
CA THR A 351 -14.32 -2.02 -8.30
C THR A 351 -13.36 -3.19 -8.06
N LEU A 352 -12.51 -3.11 -7.04
CA LEU A 352 -11.61 -4.22 -6.71
C LEU A 352 -12.39 -5.49 -6.35
N GLU A 353 -13.49 -5.36 -5.60
CA GLU A 353 -14.43 -6.47 -5.35
C GLU A 353 -14.98 -7.11 -6.63
N GLN A 354 -15.20 -6.33 -7.70
CA GLN A 354 -15.64 -6.88 -8.98
C GLN A 354 -14.50 -7.51 -9.78
N HIS A 355 -13.26 -7.07 -9.54
CA HIS A 355 -12.07 -7.62 -10.17
C HIS A 355 -11.69 -8.98 -9.58
N VAL A 356 -11.91 -9.19 -8.28
CA VAL A 356 -11.60 -10.45 -7.59
C VAL A 356 -12.86 -11.17 -7.12
N THR A 357 -12.96 -12.46 -7.42
CA THR A 357 -14.03 -13.30 -6.87
C THR A 357 -13.72 -13.73 -5.44
N GLN A 358 -14.66 -14.36 -4.75
CA GLN A 358 -14.32 -15.09 -3.51
C GLN A 358 -13.18 -16.07 -3.84
N PRO A 359 -12.03 -16.01 -3.13
CA PRO A 359 -10.99 -17.01 -3.34
C PRO A 359 -11.58 -18.38 -3.01
N ALA A 360 -11.46 -19.32 -3.95
CA ALA A 360 -11.83 -20.70 -3.67
C ALA A 360 -10.98 -21.21 -2.50
N PRO A 361 -11.52 -22.09 -1.62
CA PRO A 361 -10.67 -22.88 -0.73
C PRO A 361 -9.63 -23.58 -1.62
N THR A 362 -8.37 -23.21 -1.50
CA THR A 362 -7.37 -23.71 -2.44
C THR A 362 -7.10 -25.19 -2.19
N THR A 363 -7.00 -25.97 -3.26
CA THR A 363 -6.38 -27.29 -3.25
C THR A 363 -4.91 -27.22 -3.67
N ALA A 364 -4.30 -26.03 -3.65
CA ALA A 364 -2.94 -25.80 -4.11
C ALA A 364 -1.98 -26.86 -3.57
N SER A 365 -1.32 -27.53 -4.51
CA SER A 365 -0.39 -28.61 -4.21
C SER A 365 0.87 -28.14 -3.49
N LYS A 366 1.19 -26.84 -3.59
CA LYS A 366 2.38 -26.22 -3.03
C LYS A 366 2.07 -24.95 -2.24
N ARG A 367 2.79 -24.76 -1.13
CA ARG A 367 2.68 -23.56 -0.28
C ARG A 367 3.97 -22.75 -0.31
N ILE A 368 3.86 -21.47 -0.66
CA ILE A 368 4.94 -20.48 -0.63
C ILE A 368 4.79 -19.65 0.64
N TYR A 369 5.72 -19.83 1.58
CA TYR A 369 5.77 -19.06 2.80
C TYR A 369 6.11 -17.59 2.52
N MET A 370 5.21 -16.73 2.97
CA MET A 370 5.34 -15.28 2.97
C MET A 370 5.46 -14.81 4.41
N ASN A 371 6.62 -14.26 4.76
CA ASN A 371 6.83 -13.59 6.03
C ASN A 371 7.04 -12.10 5.79
N TYR A 372 6.09 -11.30 6.24
CA TYR A 372 6.19 -9.85 6.19
C TYR A 372 7.35 -9.32 7.03
N LEU A 373 7.79 -8.13 6.64
CA LEU A 373 8.84 -7.29 7.25
C LEU A 373 8.93 -7.46 8.78
N ARG A 374 10.10 -7.95 9.25
CA ARG A 374 10.52 -7.71 10.63
C ARG A 374 10.64 -6.20 10.83
N VAL A 375 9.84 -5.68 11.77
CA VAL A 375 9.80 -4.27 12.18
C VAL A 375 10.75 -4.05 13.35
N ASP A 376 11.97 -4.58 13.33
CA ASP A 376 13.00 -4.00 14.18
C ASP A 376 13.56 -2.79 13.44
N GLY A 377 13.02 -1.61 13.78
CA GLY A 377 13.46 -0.31 13.28
C GLY A 377 14.91 0.06 13.60
N SER A 378 15.81 -0.90 13.73
CA SER A 378 17.23 -0.76 14.03
C SER A 378 18.06 -1.52 12.99
N HIS A 379 18.12 -1.02 11.76
CA HIS A 379 19.31 -1.29 10.95
C HIS A 379 20.34 -0.18 11.22
N PRO A 380 21.55 -0.50 11.73
CA PRO A 380 22.58 0.48 12.07
C PRO A 380 22.95 1.41 10.91
N ASP A 381 22.89 0.91 9.66
CA ASP A 381 23.35 1.64 8.48
C ASP A 381 22.25 2.41 7.73
N GLY A 382 21.04 2.54 8.32
CA GLY A 382 20.02 3.46 7.83
C GLY A 382 19.79 3.41 6.32
N TYR A 383 19.19 2.33 5.80
CA TYR A 383 18.79 2.23 4.39
C TYR A 383 17.98 3.48 3.98
N GLN A 384 18.62 4.41 3.29
CA GLN A 384 18.10 5.75 3.00
C GLN A 384 17.08 5.80 1.85
N ARG A 385 16.42 4.69 1.52
CA ARG A 385 15.58 4.58 0.30
C ARG A 385 14.17 4.17 0.66
N GLU A 386 13.27 5.14 0.54
CA GLU A 386 11.79 5.13 0.53
C GLU A 386 11.03 4.02 1.27
N PHE A 387 9.92 4.41 1.91
CA PHE A 387 9.03 3.57 2.72
C PHE A 387 8.69 2.19 2.11
N TRP A 388 8.65 2.11 0.77
CA TRP A 388 8.15 0.98 0.00
C TRP A 388 9.22 -0.01 -0.48
N SER A 389 10.49 0.41 -0.54
CA SER A 389 11.51 -0.29 -1.33
C SER A 389 11.71 -1.76 -0.93
N ARG A 390 11.75 -2.05 0.37
CA ARG A 390 11.89 -3.41 0.90
C ARG A 390 10.66 -4.28 0.64
N ALA A 391 9.47 -3.69 0.78
CA ALA A 391 8.22 -4.39 0.60
C ALA A 391 7.97 -4.74 -0.88
N GLU A 392 8.24 -3.78 -1.78
CA GLU A 392 8.20 -3.99 -3.22
C GLU A 392 9.23 -5.01 -3.69
N TYR A 393 10.45 -4.96 -3.14
CA TYR A 393 11.48 -5.96 -3.45
C TYR A 393 11.04 -7.37 -3.02
N TYR A 394 10.51 -7.50 -1.80
CA TYR A 394 10.04 -8.79 -1.30
C TYR A 394 8.84 -9.31 -2.11
N TRP A 395 7.89 -8.43 -2.44
CA TRP A 395 6.75 -8.73 -3.30
C TRP A 395 7.17 -9.26 -4.67
N ASP A 396 8.16 -8.63 -5.29
CA ASP A 396 8.67 -9.01 -6.60
C ASP A 396 9.17 -10.46 -6.60
N ARG A 397 9.96 -10.84 -5.58
CA ARG A 397 10.46 -12.21 -5.42
C ARG A 397 9.35 -13.23 -5.18
N LEU A 398 8.40 -12.92 -4.30
CA LEU A 398 7.24 -13.78 -4.04
C LEU A 398 6.41 -14.00 -5.31
N SER A 399 6.12 -12.91 -6.02
CA SER A 399 5.30 -12.94 -7.22
C SER A 399 6.00 -13.66 -8.38
N THR A 400 7.31 -13.46 -8.53
CA THR A 400 8.12 -14.14 -9.54
C THR A 400 8.23 -15.64 -9.27
N LEU A 401 8.44 -16.03 -8.01
CA LEU A 401 8.42 -17.45 -7.63
C LEU A 401 7.06 -18.08 -7.93
N TYR A 402 5.97 -17.43 -7.50
CA TYR A 402 4.60 -17.90 -7.76
C TYR A 402 4.36 -18.12 -9.26
N LEU A 403 4.74 -17.15 -10.10
CA LEU A 403 4.55 -17.27 -11.53
C LEU A 403 5.49 -18.29 -12.18
N GLY A 404 6.72 -18.44 -11.68
CA GLY A 404 7.66 -19.47 -12.14
C GLY A 404 7.14 -20.88 -11.89
N LEU A 405 6.56 -21.13 -10.71
CA LEU A 405 5.89 -22.39 -10.38
C LEU A 405 4.70 -22.66 -11.31
N LYS A 406 3.87 -21.65 -11.53
CA LYS A 406 2.76 -21.73 -12.50
C LYS A 406 3.25 -22.05 -13.92
N ALA A 407 4.36 -21.45 -14.35
CA ALA A 407 4.93 -21.67 -15.68
C ALA A 407 5.46 -23.10 -15.89
N ILE A 408 5.90 -23.79 -14.84
CA ILE A 408 6.26 -25.22 -14.91
C ILE A 408 5.08 -26.16 -14.60
N GLY A 409 3.85 -25.64 -14.52
CA GLY A 409 2.64 -26.43 -14.30
C GLY A 409 2.39 -26.82 -12.84
N THR A 410 3.03 -26.13 -11.88
CA THR A 410 2.85 -26.36 -10.44
C THR A 410 1.80 -25.40 -9.88
N ASP A 411 0.74 -25.96 -9.27
CA ASP A 411 -0.29 -25.17 -8.59
C ASP A 411 0.18 -24.78 -7.18
N ALA A 412 0.22 -23.49 -6.91
CA ALA A 412 0.83 -22.91 -5.71
C ALA A 412 -0.03 -21.78 -5.12
N ALA A 413 0.08 -21.56 -3.82
CA ALA A 413 -0.51 -20.41 -3.13
C ALA A 413 0.48 -19.83 -2.10
N LEU A 414 0.30 -18.55 -1.75
CA LEU A 414 1.03 -17.95 -0.64
C LEU A 414 0.44 -18.44 0.69
N THR A 415 1.23 -18.50 1.74
CA THR A 415 0.74 -18.72 3.10
C THR A 415 1.58 -17.93 4.11
N VAL A 416 0.95 -17.52 5.21
CA VAL A 416 1.64 -16.95 6.38
C VAL A 416 1.87 -18.00 7.47
N GLU A 417 1.42 -19.23 7.25
CA GLU A 417 1.57 -20.33 8.19
C GLU A 417 2.93 -20.99 7.98
N PRO A 418 3.72 -21.15 9.05
CA PRO A 418 5.04 -21.77 8.95
C PRO A 418 4.96 -23.29 8.74
N GLU A 419 3.78 -23.91 8.89
CA GLU A 419 3.58 -25.34 8.75
C GLU A 419 3.27 -25.76 7.30
N ASN A 420 3.77 -26.94 6.91
CA ASN A 420 3.51 -27.55 5.60
C ASN A 420 3.89 -26.67 4.40
N ILE A 421 5.02 -25.98 4.50
CA ILE A 421 5.56 -25.12 3.43
C ILE A 421 6.47 -25.90 2.48
N ASP A 422 6.32 -25.67 1.18
CA ASP A 422 7.19 -26.23 0.14
C ASP A 422 8.30 -25.26 -0.25
N TYR A 423 7.97 -23.97 -0.26
CA TYR A 423 8.85 -22.91 -0.68
C TYR A 423 8.86 -21.79 0.34
N ALA A 424 10.01 -21.18 0.58
CA ALA A 424 10.12 -19.96 1.37
C ALA A 424 10.95 -18.92 0.63
N VAL A 425 10.43 -17.71 0.56
CA VAL A 425 11.20 -16.53 0.14
C VAL A 425 11.49 -15.73 1.40
N HIS A 426 12.77 -15.51 1.69
CA HIS A 426 13.17 -14.63 2.77
C HIS A 426 13.80 -13.35 2.19
N PRO A 427 13.64 -12.21 2.89
CA PRO A 427 14.35 -10.99 2.54
C PRO A 427 15.88 -11.14 2.71
N GLU A 428 16.32 -12.13 3.49
CA GLU A 428 17.73 -12.44 3.76
C GLU A 428 18.07 -13.90 3.46
N ALA A 429 19.36 -14.16 3.19
CA ALA A 429 19.85 -15.47 2.81
C ALA A 429 20.15 -16.38 4.02
N PRO A 430 19.61 -17.61 4.10
CA PRO A 430 20.04 -18.58 5.10
C PRO A 430 21.31 -19.31 4.64
N THR A 431 22.08 -19.83 5.61
CA THR A 431 23.33 -20.61 5.38
C THR A 431 23.13 -21.87 4.53
N ASP A 432 21.93 -22.45 4.56
CA ASP A 432 21.62 -23.73 3.91
C ASP A 432 20.60 -23.54 2.77
N GLY A 433 20.26 -22.29 2.43
CA GLY A 433 19.33 -21.97 1.35
C GLY A 433 19.95 -22.26 -0.02
N ILE A 434 19.14 -22.26 -1.08
CA ILE A 434 19.64 -22.33 -2.45
C ILE A 434 20.10 -20.92 -2.83
N PRO A 435 21.42 -20.63 -2.86
CA PRO A 435 21.89 -19.31 -3.22
C PRO A 435 21.72 -19.16 -4.72
N ILE A 436 21.07 -18.07 -5.13
CA ILE A 436 21.00 -17.74 -6.54
C ILE A 436 22.07 -16.67 -6.79
N PRO A 437 23.14 -16.96 -7.57
CA PRO A 437 24.32 -16.10 -7.68
C PRO A 437 24.07 -14.78 -8.43
N TYR A 438 22.86 -14.64 -8.97
CA TYR A 438 22.22 -13.44 -9.49
C TYR A 438 20.79 -13.48 -8.95
N ASP A 439 20.01 -12.40 -8.93
CA ASP A 439 18.64 -12.44 -8.39
C ASP A 439 17.58 -12.64 -9.51
N PRO A 440 17.42 -13.83 -10.11
CA PRO A 440 16.44 -14.06 -11.17
C PRO A 440 15.01 -14.08 -10.63
N MET A 441 14.83 -14.16 -9.30
CA MET A 441 13.52 -13.94 -8.69
C MET A 441 13.09 -12.46 -8.73
N ALA A 442 13.98 -11.56 -9.16
CA ALA A 442 13.64 -10.17 -9.48
C ALA A 442 13.62 -9.91 -11.00
N ALA A 443 13.66 -10.96 -11.83
CA ALA A 443 13.59 -10.81 -13.28
C ALA A 443 12.13 -10.55 -13.70
N SER A 444 11.90 -9.43 -14.40
CA SER A 444 10.60 -9.16 -15.00
C SER A 444 10.29 -10.22 -16.06
N HIS A 445 9.12 -10.83 -15.98
CA HIS A 445 8.63 -11.86 -16.91
C HIS A 445 8.56 -11.44 -18.40
N ASP A 446 8.74 -10.16 -18.76
CA ASP A 446 9.05 -9.74 -20.15
C ASP A 446 10.25 -10.53 -20.74
N SER A 447 11.01 -11.14 -19.85
CA SER A 447 12.18 -11.96 -20.08
C SER A 447 11.85 -13.46 -19.99
N THR A 448 10.61 -13.94 -20.25
CA THR A 448 10.35 -15.41 -20.25
C THR A 448 11.24 -16.20 -21.19
N ASN A 449 11.86 -15.51 -22.15
CA ASN A 449 12.84 -16.06 -23.08
C ASN A 449 14.28 -15.62 -22.75
N SER A 450 14.52 -15.13 -21.54
CA SER A 450 15.85 -14.71 -21.08
C SER A 450 16.60 -15.85 -20.44
N PRO A 451 17.95 -15.80 -20.47
CA PRO A 451 18.79 -16.73 -19.73
C PRO A 451 18.45 -16.79 -18.23
N GLU A 452 18.05 -15.66 -17.62
CA GLU A 452 17.70 -15.56 -16.21
C GLU A 452 16.41 -16.31 -15.88
N TRP A 453 15.39 -16.15 -16.73
CA TRP A 453 14.12 -16.86 -16.57
C TRP A 453 14.27 -18.36 -16.77
N GLU A 454 14.97 -18.79 -17.83
CA GLU A 454 15.24 -20.22 -18.06
C GLU A 454 16.03 -20.85 -16.91
N ARG A 455 16.94 -20.08 -16.30
CA ARG A 455 17.67 -20.51 -15.10
C ARG A 455 16.74 -20.66 -13.90
N LEU A 456 15.81 -19.73 -13.67
CA LEU A 456 14.79 -19.86 -12.63
C LEU A 456 13.96 -21.13 -12.86
N LEU A 457 13.42 -21.33 -14.07
CA LEU A 457 12.64 -22.52 -14.40
C LEU A 457 13.43 -23.81 -14.19
N LYS A 458 14.73 -23.83 -14.54
CA LYS A 458 15.61 -24.97 -14.27
C LYS A 458 15.75 -25.24 -12.77
N LEU A 459 16.02 -24.22 -11.96
CA LEU A 459 16.15 -24.36 -10.50
C LEU A 459 14.84 -24.86 -9.87
N LEU A 460 13.69 -24.38 -10.33
CA LEU A 460 12.39 -24.84 -9.86
C LEU A 460 12.13 -26.30 -10.22
N ARG A 461 12.49 -26.73 -11.44
CA ARG A 461 12.41 -28.15 -11.83
C ARG A 461 13.35 -29.04 -11.00
N GLU A 462 14.56 -28.58 -10.72
CA GLU A 462 15.52 -29.29 -9.87
C GLU A 462 15.02 -29.38 -8.41
N ALA A 463 14.41 -28.31 -7.90
CA ALA A 463 13.76 -28.30 -6.58
C ALA A 463 12.60 -29.30 -6.52
N GLU A 464 11.67 -29.25 -7.48
CA GLU A 464 10.55 -30.20 -7.56
C GLU A 464 11.04 -31.66 -7.65
N ALA A 465 12.12 -31.92 -8.39
CA ALA A 465 12.70 -33.27 -8.49
C ALA A 465 13.38 -33.74 -7.19
N ALA A 466 13.95 -32.82 -6.41
CA ALA A 466 14.62 -33.13 -5.14
C ALA A 466 13.62 -33.35 -3.99
N GLY A 467 12.48 -32.67 -4.02
CA GLY A 467 11.45 -32.71 -2.97
C GLY A 467 11.89 -32.07 -1.64
N GLY A 468 10.91 -31.88 -0.75
CA GLY A 468 11.10 -31.21 0.54
C GLY A 468 10.84 -29.70 0.49
N THR A 469 11.20 -28.99 1.56
CA THR A 469 11.07 -27.54 1.64
C THR A 469 12.30 -26.85 1.07
N HIS A 470 12.12 -25.89 0.17
CA HIS A 470 13.19 -25.14 -0.47
C HIS A 470 13.16 -23.67 -0.07
N VAL A 471 14.34 -23.12 0.20
CA VAL A 471 14.48 -21.71 0.61
C VAL A 471 15.26 -20.94 -0.44
N PHE A 472 14.68 -19.87 -0.95
CA PHE A 472 15.30 -19.00 -1.95
C PHE A 472 15.76 -17.67 -1.34
N ALA A 473 17.00 -17.34 -1.62
CA ALA A 473 17.76 -16.32 -0.91
C ALA A 473 18.53 -15.40 -1.88
N PRO A 474 18.79 -14.14 -1.50
CA PRO A 474 19.74 -13.31 -2.25
C PRO A 474 21.16 -13.90 -2.14
N PRO A 475 22.07 -13.59 -3.09
CA PRO A 475 23.48 -13.96 -2.98
C PRO A 475 24.14 -13.33 -1.75
N SER A 476 25.24 -13.91 -1.25
CA SER A 476 25.98 -13.37 -0.11
C SER A 476 26.59 -11.99 -0.42
N ALA A 477 26.92 -11.21 0.61
CA ALA A 477 27.59 -9.92 0.43
C ALA A 477 28.90 -10.03 -0.37
N GLU A 478 29.64 -11.13 -0.19
CA GLU A 478 30.87 -11.41 -0.95
C GLU A 478 30.58 -11.73 -2.42
N GLU A 479 29.55 -12.52 -2.70
CA GLU A 479 29.10 -12.84 -4.06
C GLU A 479 28.61 -11.60 -4.80
N GLN A 480 27.85 -10.75 -4.12
CA GLN A 480 27.38 -9.48 -4.65
C GLN A 480 28.54 -8.53 -4.95
N GLN A 481 29.49 -8.37 -4.02
CA GLN A 481 30.67 -7.57 -4.26
C GLN A 481 31.51 -8.10 -5.43
N ALA A 482 31.66 -9.43 -5.55
CA ALA A 482 32.35 -10.05 -6.67
C ALA A 482 31.63 -9.79 -8.00
N PHE A 483 30.29 -9.79 -8.01
CA PHE A 483 29.49 -9.45 -9.19
C PHE A 483 29.59 -7.96 -9.57
N ILE A 484 29.45 -7.05 -8.61
CA ILE A 484 29.60 -5.60 -8.81
C ILE A 484 30.98 -5.27 -9.39
N ARG A 485 32.04 -5.94 -8.91
CA ARG A 485 33.40 -5.78 -9.44
C ARG A 485 33.56 -6.26 -10.90
N LYS A 486 32.75 -7.24 -11.34
CA LYS A 486 32.76 -7.78 -12.72
C LYS A 486 31.96 -6.92 -13.70
N LEU A 487 30.96 -6.18 -13.23
CA LEU A 487 30.24 -5.19 -14.03
C LEU A 487 31.17 -4.01 -14.33
N LYS A 488 31.83 -4.02 -15.51
CA LYS A 488 32.54 -2.83 -16.03
C LYS A 488 31.55 -1.68 -16.11
N ARG A 489 31.54 -0.78 -15.12
CA ARG A 489 30.60 0.35 -15.02
C ARG A 489 30.46 1.07 -16.36
N PRO A 490 29.29 1.04 -17.01
CA PRO A 490 28.95 2.06 -17.98
C PRO A 490 28.78 3.36 -17.19
N ARG A 491 29.58 4.39 -17.48
CA ARG A 491 29.49 5.71 -16.81
C ARG A 491 28.08 6.34 -16.87
N ASN A 492 27.19 5.83 -17.71
CA ASN A 492 25.89 6.44 -18.03
C ASN A 492 24.67 5.54 -17.74
N LEU A 493 24.83 4.34 -17.18
CA LEU A 493 23.70 3.57 -16.65
C LEU A 493 23.57 3.85 -15.16
N ARG A 494 22.71 4.82 -14.82
CA ARG A 494 22.22 4.96 -13.45
C ARG A 494 21.37 3.73 -13.16
N ASP A 495 21.95 2.80 -12.42
CA ASP A 495 21.34 1.65 -11.76
C ASP A 495 19.93 1.96 -11.22
N VAL A 496 18.94 1.16 -11.59
CA VAL A 496 17.52 1.37 -11.21
C VAL A 496 16.95 0.19 -10.44
N THR A 497 17.77 -0.76 -9.97
CA THR A 497 17.32 -1.63 -8.88
C THR A 497 17.26 -0.86 -7.57
N GLY A 498 18.03 0.22 -7.45
CA GLY A 498 18.13 0.89 -6.17
C GLY A 498 18.69 0.00 -5.05
N LEU A 499 19.30 -1.15 -5.37
CA LEU A 499 19.81 -2.11 -4.40
C LEU A 499 21.32 -2.34 -4.60
N PRO A 500 22.20 -1.63 -3.86
CA PRO A 500 23.24 -2.33 -3.15
C PRO A 500 22.58 -3.12 -2.00
N PRO A 501 22.83 -4.43 -1.84
CA PRO A 501 22.42 -5.18 -0.66
C PRO A 501 23.58 -5.06 0.34
N GLU A 502 23.51 -4.10 1.25
CA GLU A 502 24.61 -3.83 2.18
C GLU A 502 24.06 -3.64 3.59
N ALA A 503 24.30 -4.69 4.39
CA ALA A 503 24.04 -4.86 5.83
C ALA A 503 22.53 -4.83 6.20
N GLY A 504 21.94 -5.74 6.99
CA GLY A 504 22.32 -6.74 8.01
C GLY A 504 21.00 -7.08 8.74
N MET A 505 20.69 -8.34 9.09
CA MET A 505 20.92 -8.89 10.42
C MET A 505 20.35 -10.33 10.51
N ARG A 506 21.25 -11.27 10.76
CA ARG A 506 21.04 -12.70 11.10
C ARG A 506 19.87 -12.95 12.05
N VAL A 507 18.99 -13.93 11.76
CA VAL A 507 18.56 -15.02 12.68
C VAL A 507 17.99 -16.20 11.87
N VAL A 508 18.36 -17.41 12.27
CA VAL A 508 17.99 -18.73 11.71
C VAL A 508 16.82 -19.32 12.50
N PHE A 509 15.89 -20.04 11.85
CA PHE A 509 15.13 -21.11 12.51
C PHE A 509 14.95 -22.30 11.59
N LYS A 510 14.94 -23.50 12.19
CA LYS A 510 14.54 -24.75 11.54
C LYS A 510 13.04 -24.94 11.74
N LEU A 511 12.28 -24.98 10.66
CA LEU A 511 10.88 -25.44 10.69
C LEU A 511 10.87 -26.94 10.44
N ARG A 512 10.69 -27.74 11.50
CA ARG A 512 10.38 -29.17 11.40
C ARG A 512 8.92 -29.35 11.81
N LYS A 513 8.05 -29.75 10.87
CA LYS A 513 6.59 -29.80 11.09
C LYS A 513 6.02 -28.45 11.54
N GLY A 514 6.48 -27.37 10.93
CA GLY A 514 5.83 -26.07 11.08
C GLY A 514 6.09 -25.24 12.32
N ARG A 515 6.89 -25.71 13.28
CA ARG A 515 7.25 -24.91 14.45
C ARG A 515 8.65 -24.30 14.35
N PRO A 516 8.81 -22.99 14.56
CA PRO A 516 10.12 -22.36 14.67
C PRO A 516 10.76 -22.79 15.98
N THR A 517 11.78 -23.65 15.91
CA THR A 517 12.66 -23.92 17.07
C THR A 517 13.87 -23.00 17.03
N PHE A 518 14.04 -22.24 18.13
CA PHE A 518 15.12 -21.27 18.38
C PHE A 518 16.50 -21.91 18.51
#